data_AF-A0A077ZRN1-F1
#
_entry.id   AF-A0A077ZRN1-F1
#
_cell.length_a   1.000
_cell.length_b   1.000
_cell.length_c   1.000
_cell.angle_alpha   90.00
_cell.angle_beta   90.00
_cell.angle_gamma   90.00
#
_symmetry.space_group_name_H-M   'P 1'
#
loop_
_entity.id
_entity.type
_entity.pdbx_description
1 polymer ?
#
loop_
_entity_poly.entity_id
_entity_poly.type
_entity_poly.pdbx_seq_one_letter_code
_entity_poly.pdbx_strand_id
1 'polypeptide(L)'
;MISNNVFDFDASKLNPCKCGSNLVAQYFCIRDTYCNNSPYYCVECSENGVHDHRLQQVHKICIQLANQAQQIYDQIEKFGENIRDQYIPVQEIMEFCQTVVEENDLRKKNGTEFTNYKTNFQLVDQILERALYLKRLIEECAGEYQVLEIKQHSRELNDLQIKIRDTKIGKDIDIDFIYKEYKCVFSGNVDNIDRYLENPDIVVFYQKMRVRALEDHKIKSKEKIKKLQQKVDEHELRLIKLEQLIGQRDQDAQQYIQQKVQNSEYYGIANKNAQKDNLDEHYTRGKPGYNQPEENYDQ
;
A
#
# COMPACT_ATOMS: atom_id res chain seq x y z
N MET A 1 -2.05 7.92 -38.03
CA MET A 1 -3.09 7.70 -39.07
C MET A 1 -2.48 6.82 -40.14
N ILE A 2 -2.91 5.56 -40.28
CA ILE A 2 -2.64 4.81 -41.51
C ILE A 2 -3.27 5.65 -42.61
N SER A 3 -2.45 6.14 -43.54
CA SER A 3 -2.93 6.84 -44.73
C SER A 3 -4.10 6.05 -45.28
N ASN A 4 -5.16 6.73 -45.74
CA ASN A 4 -6.17 6.13 -46.61
C ASN A 4 -5.53 5.72 -47.96
N ASN A 5 -4.44 4.95 -47.92
CA ASN A 5 -4.09 4.03 -48.98
C ASN A 5 -5.25 3.05 -48.97
N VAL A 6 -6.24 3.39 -49.79
CA VAL A 6 -7.21 2.44 -50.32
C VAL A 6 -6.33 1.30 -50.82
N PHE A 7 -6.23 0.23 -50.03
CA PHE A 7 -5.70 -1.03 -50.52
C PHE A 7 -6.66 -1.44 -51.61
N ASP A 8 -6.33 -1.13 -52.85
CA ASP A 8 -7.08 -1.62 -54.00
C ASP A 8 -7.14 -3.14 -53.86
N PHE A 9 -8.35 -3.67 -53.96
CA PHE A 9 -8.59 -5.08 -53.74
C PHE A 9 -7.83 -5.91 -54.79
N ASP A 10 -6.84 -6.68 -54.33
CA ASP A 10 -6.02 -7.54 -55.19
C ASP A 10 -6.45 -9.00 -55.06
N ALA A 11 -7.30 -9.45 -55.98
CA ALA A 11 -7.79 -10.83 -55.97
C ALA A 11 -6.67 -11.87 -56.17
N SER A 12 -5.49 -11.50 -56.69
CA SER A 12 -4.39 -12.44 -56.95
C SER A 12 -3.74 -12.98 -55.67
N LYS A 13 -3.90 -12.26 -54.56
CA LYS A 13 -3.37 -12.62 -53.24
C LYS A 13 -4.27 -13.57 -52.46
N LEU A 14 -5.47 -13.84 -52.95
CA LEU A 14 -6.43 -14.72 -52.29
C LEU A 14 -6.24 -16.18 -52.71
N ASN A 15 -6.24 -17.07 -51.71
CA ASN A 15 -6.24 -18.50 -51.97
C ASN A 15 -7.55 -18.98 -52.61
N PRO A 16 -7.53 -20.09 -53.37
CA PRO A 16 -8.75 -20.75 -53.86
C PRO A 16 -9.65 -21.19 -52.70
N CYS A 17 -10.96 -21.14 -52.93
CA CYS A 17 -11.94 -21.63 -51.97
C CYS A 17 -11.91 -23.15 -51.87
N LYS A 18 -12.03 -23.66 -50.65
CA LYS A 18 -12.03 -25.11 -50.36
C LYS A 18 -13.28 -25.85 -50.84
N CYS A 19 -14.30 -25.17 -51.37
CA CYS A 19 -15.51 -25.81 -51.90
C CYS A 19 -15.30 -26.52 -53.25
N GLY A 20 -14.14 -26.35 -53.90
CA GLY A 20 -13.81 -27.01 -55.16
C GLY A 20 -14.23 -26.24 -56.42
N SER A 21 -14.82 -25.05 -56.31
CA SER A 21 -15.25 -24.23 -57.46
C SER A 21 -14.12 -23.51 -58.20
N ASN A 22 -12.86 -23.66 -57.76
CA ASN A 22 -11.68 -22.91 -58.24
C ASN A 22 -11.79 -21.37 -58.09
N LEU A 23 -12.86 -20.85 -57.50
CA LEU A 23 -13.04 -19.43 -57.24
C LEU A 23 -12.20 -18.98 -56.04
N VAL A 24 -11.70 -17.75 -56.08
CA VAL A 24 -10.94 -17.15 -54.97
C VAL A 24 -11.81 -16.95 -53.72
N ALA A 25 -11.21 -17.13 -52.55
CA ALA A 25 -11.90 -17.03 -51.27
C ALA A 25 -12.01 -15.58 -50.77
N GLN A 26 -12.98 -14.83 -51.31
CA GLN A 26 -13.18 -13.40 -51.00
C GLN A 26 -13.88 -13.11 -49.68
N TYR A 27 -14.44 -14.15 -49.03
CA TYR A 27 -15.26 -14.03 -47.83
C TYR A 27 -14.64 -14.81 -46.67
N PHE A 28 -14.82 -14.29 -45.46
CA PHE A 28 -14.36 -14.88 -44.22
C PHE A 28 -15.52 -15.07 -43.24
N CYS A 29 -15.59 -16.25 -42.63
CA CYS A 29 -16.51 -16.59 -41.56
C CYS A 29 -15.90 -16.26 -40.19
N ILE A 30 -16.58 -15.40 -39.43
CA ILE A 30 -16.16 -15.05 -38.07
C ILE A 30 -16.53 -16.14 -37.05
N ARG A 31 -17.57 -16.93 -37.33
CA ARG A 31 -18.08 -18.01 -36.47
C ARG A 31 -17.44 -19.35 -36.83
N ASP A 32 -16.17 -19.50 -36.46
CA ASP A 32 -15.30 -20.65 -36.79
C ASP A 32 -15.88 -22.02 -36.38
N THR A 33 -16.78 -22.05 -35.39
CA THR A 33 -17.32 -23.29 -34.80
C THR A 33 -18.38 -24.02 -35.64
N TYR A 34 -18.93 -23.39 -36.69
CA TYR A 34 -20.07 -23.95 -37.44
C TYR A 34 -19.78 -24.25 -38.91
N CYS A 35 -18.57 -23.95 -39.41
CA CYS A 35 -18.30 -24.04 -40.84
C CYS A 35 -17.04 -24.86 -41.18
N ASN A 36 -17.24 -26.16 -41.46
CA ASN A 36 -16.32 -27.08 -42.17
C ASN A 36 -14.80 -26.74 -42.14
N ASN A 37 -14.23 -26.56 -40.95
CA ASN A 37 -12.79 -26.45 -40.68
C ASN A 37 -11.99 -25.46 -41.55
N SER A 38 -12.64 -24.45 -42.14
CA SER A 38 -11.95 -23.45 -42.98
C SER A 38 -12.73 -22.15 -43.02
N PRO A 39 -12.19 -21.04 -42.54
CA PRO A 39 -12.97 -19.81 -42.42
C PRO A 39 -13.07 -19.02 -43.74
N TYR A 40 -12.40 -19.45 -44.82
CA TYR A 40 -12.35 -18.71 -46.10
C TYR A 40 -13.27 -19.32 -47.17
N TYR A 41 -14.07 -18.47 -47.83
CA TYR A 41 -15.15 -18.84 -48.75
C TYR A 41 -15.19 -17.98 -50.02
N CYS A 42 -15.61 -18.56 -51.14
CA CYS A 42 -15.86 -17.82 -52.39
C CYS A 42 -17.26 -17.17 -52.39
N VAL A 43 -17.55 -16.42 -53.46
CA VAL A 43 -18.85 -15.76 -53.67
C VAL A 43 -20.01 -16.75 -53.74
N GLU A 44 -19.85 -17.89 -54.42
CA GLU A 44 -20.90 -18.92 -54.51
C GLU A 44 -21.27 -19.50 -53.15
N CYS A 45 -20.28 -19.73 -52.28
CA CYS A 45 -20.55 -20.17 -50.90
C CYS A 45 -21.36 -19.13 -50.13
N SER A 46 -21.16 -17.84 -50.40
CA SER A 46 -21.91 -16.75 -49.77
C SER A 46 -23.34 -16.62 -50.30
N GLU A 47 -23.58 -16.90 -51.59
CA GLU A 47 -24.86 -16.68 -52.25
C GLU A 47 -25.79 -17.90 -52.20
N ASN A 48 -25.23 -19.11 -52.20
CA ASN A 48 -26.00 -20.37 -52.24
C ASN A 48 -26.61 -20.79 -50.89
N GLY A 49 -26.59 -19.92 -49.87
CA GLY A 49 -27.26 -20.17 -48.58
C GLY A 49 -26.67 -21.33 -47.77
N VAL A 50 -25.44 -21.76 -48.06
CA VAL A 50 -24.75 -22.85 -47.34
C VAL A 50 -24.37 -22.43 -45.91
N HIS A 51 -24.37 -21.13 -45.63
CA HIS A 51 -24.11 -20.55 -44.31
C HIS A 51 -25.38 -19.94 -43.72
N ASP A 52 -25.71 -20.30 -42.48
CA ASP A 52 -26.81 -19.73 -41.68
C ASP A 52 -26.45 -18.38 -41.02
N HIS A 53 -25.28 -17.83 -41.34
CA HIS A 53 -24.76 -16.58 -40.81
C HIS A 53 -24.07 -15.76 -41.90
N ARG A 54 -23.94 -14.46 -41.61
CA ARG A 54 -23.35 -13.50 -42.52
C ARG A 54 -21.84 -13.70 -42.64
N LEU A 55 -21.36 -13.96 -43.86
CA LEU A 55 -19.96 -13.86 -44.20
C LEU A 55 -19.55 -12.39 -44.43
N GLN A 56 -18.29 -12.08 -44.19
CA GLN A 56 -17.74 -10.74 -44.40
C GLN A 56 -16.64 -10.78 -45.46
N GLN A 57 -16.48 -9.72 -46.23
CA GLN A 57 -15.41 -9.65 -47.22
C GLN A 57 -14.04 -9.60 -46.52
N VAL A 58 -13.11 -10.44 -46.99
CA VAL A 58 -11.77 -10.60 -46.40
C VAL A 58 -11.04 -9.26 -46.30
N HIS A 59 -11.01 -8.48 -47.39
CA HIS A 59 -10.34 -7.18 -47.40
C HIS A 59 -10.88 -6.22 -46.33
N LYS A 60 -12.21 -6.20 -46.10
CA LYS A 60 -12.83 -5.36 -45.07
C LYS A 60 -12.42 -5.79 -43.68
N ILE A 61 -12.38 -7.09 -43.43
CA ILE A 61 -11.94 -7.63 -42.14
C ILE A 61 -10.45 -7.32 -41.91
N CYS A 62 -9.59 -7.52 -42.91
CA CYS A 62 -8.17 -7.20 -42.78
C CYS A 62 -7.94 -5.73 -42.43
N ILE A 63 -8.60 -4.80 -43.13
CA ILE A 63 -8.54 -3.36 -42.83
C ILE A 63 -9.07 -3.07 -41.41
N GLN A 64 -10.21 -3.66 -41.04
CA GLN A 64 -10.79 -3.46 -39.72
C GLN A 64 -9.85 -3.95 -38.60
N LEU A 65 -9.29 -5.15 -38.73
CA LEU A 65 -8.39 -5.74 -37.74
C LEU A 65 -7.05 -4.99 -37.67
N ALA A 66 -6.49 -4.59 -38.81
CA ALA A 66 -5.26 -3.78 -38.85
C ALA A 66 -5.46 -2.42 -38.16
N ASN A 67 -6.60 -1.76 -38.40
CA ASN A 67 -6.94 -0.52 -37.72
C ASN A 67 -7.12 -0.71 -36.20
N GLN A 68 -7.73 -1.82 -35.77
CA GLN A 68 -7.84 -2.15 -34.34
C GLN A 68 -6.45 -2.38 -33.72
N ALA A 69 -5.58 -3.12 -34.40
CA ALA A 69 -4.21 -3.35 -33.95
C ALA A 69 -3.41 -2.03 -33.87
N GLN A 70 -3.58 -1.13 -34.85
CA GLN A 70 -2.97 0.21 -34.82
C GLN A 70 -3.38 0.98 -33.57
N GLN A 71 -4.67 0.98 -33.20
CA GLN A 71 -5.13 1.67 -31.99
C GLN A 71 -4.52 1.08 -30.72
N ILE A 72 -4.32 -0.24 -30.67
CA ILE A 72 -3.66 -0.90 -29.54
C ILE A 72 -2.19 -0.50 -29.48
N TYR A 73 -1.49 -0.52 -30.63
CA TYR A 73 -0.11 -0.08 -30.74
C TYR A 73 0.05 1.37 -30.27
N ASP A 74 -0.78 2.30 -30.74
CA ASP A 74 -0.74 3.72 -30.36
C ASP A 74 -0.88 3.90 -28.84
N GLN A 75 -1.71 3.06 -28.19
CA GLN A 75 -1.87 3.08 -26.73
C GLN A 75 -0.62 2.55 -26.01
N ILE A 76 0.04 1.51 -26.53
CA ILE A 76 1.28 0.97 -25.97
C ILE A 76 2.39 2.02 -26.11
N GLU A 77 2.54 2.61 -27.30
CA GLU A 77 3.54 3.62 -27.62
C GLU A 77 3.40 4.82 -26.70
N LYS A 78 2.20 5.42 -26.62
CA LYS A 78 1.93 6.54 -25.72
C LYS A 78 2.23 6.23 -24.25
N PHE A 79 1.92 5.02 -23.80
CA PHE A 79 2.20 4.61 -22.43
C PHE A 79 3.71 4.47 -22.18
N GLY A 80 4.44 3.90 -23.14
CA GLY A 80 5.90 3.80 -23.09
C GLY A 80 6.60 5.15 -23.16
N GLU A 81 6.12 6.08 -23.99
CA GLU A 81 6.59 7.48 -24.05
C GLU A 81 6.42 8.17 -22.71
N ASN A 82 5.24 8.09 -22.09
CA ASN A 82 5.01 8.68 -20.76
C ASN A 82 6.00 8.14 -19.71
N ILE A 83 6.30 6.84 -19.73
CA ILE A 83 7.28 6.25 -18.82
C ILE A 83 8.68 6.79 -19.11
N ARG A 84 9.07 6.90 -20.38
CA ARG A 84 10.37 7.45 -20.78
C ARG A 84 10.52 8.90 -20.36
N ASP A 85 9.50 9.72 -20.59
CA ASP A 85 9.48 11.14 -20.22
C ASP A 85 9.62 11.35 -18.71
N GLN A 86 9.12 10.42 -17.90
CA GLN A 86 9.26 10.47 -16.44
C GLN A 86 10.59 9.90 -15.94
N TYR A 87 11.07 8.79 -16.52
CA TYR A 87 12.24 8.07 -16.03
C TYR A 87 13.56 8.69 -16.49
N ILE A 88 13.69 9.03 -17.78
CA ILE A 88 14.96 9.52 -18.37
C ILE A 88 15.53 10.72 -17.59
N PRO A 89 14.74 11.75 -17.23
CA PRO A 89 15.27 12.92 -16.52
C PRO A 89 15.84 12.62 -15.13
N VAL A 90 15.44 11.50 -14.52
CA VAL A 90 15.83 11.12 -13.15
C VAL A 90 16.61 9.81 -13.08
N GLN A 91 16.92 9.20 -14.23
CA GLN A 91 17.58 7.90 -14.33
C GLN A 91 18.87 7.87 -13.53
N GLU A 92 19.76 8.85 -13.73
CA GLU A 92 21.07 8.89 -13.05
C GLU A 92 20.92 8.97 -11.52
N ILE A 93 19.93 9.74 -11.04
CA ILE A 93 19.64 9.87 -9.61
C ILE A 93 19.13 8.54 -9.04
N MET A 94 18.22 7.86 -9.76
CA MET A 94 17.69 6.57 -9.33
C MET A 94 18.75 5.47 -9.35
N GLU A 95 19.59 5.45 -10.39
CA GLU A 95 20.74 4.53 -10.49
C GLU A 95 21.72 4.77 -9.33
N PHE A 96 22.08 6.02 -9.06
CA PHE A 96 22.88 6.39 -7.89
C PHE A 96 22.27 5.86 -6.58
N CYS A 97 20.99 6.15 -6.33
CA CYS A 97 20.33 5.71 -5.10
C CYS A 97 20.33 4.18 -4.98
N GLN A 98 20.10 3.47 -6.09
CA GLN A 98 20.08 2.02 -6.11
C GLN A 98 21.47 1.41 -5.88
N THR A 99 22.52 1.96 -6.50
CA THR A 99 23.92 1.57 -6.23
C THR A 99 24.27 1.74 -4.77
N VAL A 100 23.92 2.89 -4.16
CA VAL A 100 24.17 3.12 -2.73
C VAL A 100 23.45 2.09 -1.86
N VAL A 101 22.18 1.78 -2.18
CA VAL A 101 21.39 0.76 -1.45
C VAL A 101 22.03 -0.63 -1.54
N GLU A 102 22.51 -1.01 -2.72
CA GLU A 102 23.09 -2.32 -2.99
C GLU A 102 24.46 -2.48 -2.32
N GLU A 103 25.37 -1.53 -2.52
CA GLU A 103 26.75 -1.60 -2.03
C GLU A 103 26.85 -1.47 -0.50
N ASN A 104 25.87 -0.80 0.13
CA ASN A 104 25.84 -0.60 1.59
C ASN A 104 24.83 -1.54 2.31
N ASP A 105 24.27 -2.55 1.63
CA ASP A 105 23.25 -3.48 2.15
C ASP A 105 22.12 -2.77 2.92
N LEU A 106 21.64 -1.63 2.40
CA LEU A 106 20.61 -0.82 3.06
C LEU A 106 19.21 -1.47 2.97
N ARG A 107 19.07 -2.55 2.19
CA ARG A 107 17.81 -3.28 1.93
C ARG A 107 17.18 -3.87 3.19
N LYS A 108 17.98 -4.20 4.21
CA LYS A 108 17.50 -4.89 5.43
C LYS A 108 16.79 -4.02 6.46
N LYS A 109 16.88 -2.69 6.39
CA LYS A 109 16.40 -1.84 7.50
C LYS A 109 14.89 -1.54 7.49
N ASN A 110 14.18 -1.68 6.36
CA ASN A 110 12.79 -1.20 6.24
C ASN A 110 11.77 -2.21 5.67
N GLY A 111 12.15 -3.47 5.41
CA GLY A 111 11.20 -4.52 4.97
C GLY A 111 10.48 -4.25 3.64
N THR A 112 10.98 -3.31 2.83
CA THR A 112 10.40 -2.91 1.55
C THR A 112 11.23 -3.53 0.44
N GLU A 113 10.61 -4.35 -0.42
CA GLU A 113 11.25 -4.78 -1.67
C GLU A 113 11.49 -3.56 -2.55
N PHE A 114 12.75 -3.18 -2.72
CA PHE A 114 13.13 -2.14 -3.68
C PHE A 114 12.80 -2.63 -5.08
N THR A 115 11.97 -1.87 -5.78
CA THR A 115 11.66 -2.17 -7.17
C THR A 115 12.89 -1.86 -8.03
N ASN A 116 13.35 -2.80 -8.85
CA ASN A 116 14.44 -2.54 -9.79
C ASN A 116 13.91 -1.77 -11.00
N TYR A 117 13.90 -0.43 -10.90
CA TYR A 117 13.35 0.44 -11.93
C TYR A 117 14.13 0.36 -13.25
N LYS A 118 15.46 0.12 -13.20
CA LYS A 118 16.27 -0.08 -14.39
C LYS A 118 15.82 -1.30 -15.20
N THR A 119 15.65 -2.45 -14.54
CA THR A 119 15.16 -3.67 -15.21
C THR A 119 13.74 -3.48 -15.74
N ASN A 120 12.87 -2.80 -14.98
CA ASN A 120 11.53 -2.52 -15.46
C ASN A 120 11.54 -1.58 -16.66
N PHE A 121 12.42 -0.57 -16.70
CA PHE A 121 12.54 0.36 -17.82
C PHE A 121 13.02 -0.36 -19.08
N GLN A 122 14.02 -1.24 -18.95
CA GLN A 122 14.46 -2.10 -20.06
C GLN A 122 13.33 -3.00 -20.58
N LEU A 123 12.44 -3.48 -19.70
CA LEU A 123 11.27 -4.24 -20.11
C LEU A 123 10.29 -3.40 -20.94
N VAL A 124 10.13 -2.11 -20.62
CA VAL A 124 9.30 -1.19 -21.41
C VAL A 124 9.85 -1.05 -22.83
N ASP A 125 11.16 -0.87 -22.98
CA ASP A 125 11.80 -0.80 -24.30
C ASP A 125 11.61 -2.08 -25.10
N GLN A 126 11.79 -3.25 -24.47
CA GLN A 126 11.54 -4.55 -25.11
C GLN A 126 10.08 -4.71 -25.55
N ILE A 127 9.12 -4.23 -24.75
CA ILE A 127 7.70 -4.28 -25.11
C ILE A 127 7.42 -3.37 -26.31
N LEU A 128 7.98 -2.16 -26.34
CA LEU A 128 7.80 -1.23 -27.47
C LEU A 128 8.38 -1.79 -28.77
N GLU A 129 9.59 -2.36 -28.72
CA GLU A 129 10.22 -3.02 -29.87
C GLU A 129 9.37 -4.19 -30.39
N ARG A 130 8.87 -5.04 -29.47
CA ARG A 130 8.01 -6.17 -29.84
C ARG A 130 6.67 -5.71 -30.40
N ALA A 131 6.06 -4.67 -29.83
CA ALA A 131 4.81 -4.11 -30.33
C ALA A 131 4.96 -3.54 -31.75
N LEU A 132 6.07 -2.83 -32.02
CA LEU A 132 6.39 -2.32 -33.35
C LEU A 132 6.61 -3.46 -34.36
N TYR A 133 7.30 -4.53 -33.95
CA TYR A 133 7.46 -5.72 -34.78
C TYR A 133 6.11 -6.37 -35.14
N LEU A 134 5.24 -6.58 -34.15
CA LEU A 134 3.91 -7.16 -34.37
C LEU A 134 3.04 -6.27 -35.25
N LYS A 135 3.11 -4.95 -35.06
CA LYS A 135 2.42 -3.98 -35.92
C LYS A 135 2.81 -4.15 -37.39
N ARG A 136 4.11 -4.26 -37.69
CA ARG A 136 4.60 -4.48 -39.06
C ARG A 136 4.12 -5.81 -39.64
N LEU A 137 4.15 -6.89 -38.86
CA LEU A 137 3.61 -8.19 -39.30
C LEU A 137 2.11 -8.11 -39.60
N ILE A 138 1.34 -7.39 -38.78
CA ILE A 138 -0.10 -7.20 -39.01
C ILE A 138 -0.35 -6.40 -40.29
N GLU A 139 0.44 -5.35 -40.55
CA GLU A 139 0.37 -4.57 -41.79
C GLU A 139 0.70 -5.43 -43.02
N GLU A 140 1.72 -6.29 -42.93
CA GLU A 140 2.09 -7.25 -43.98
C GLU A 140 0.98 -8.28 -44.23
N CYS A 141 0.51 -8.96 -43.18
CA CYS A 141 -0.59 -9.92 -43.26
C CYS A 141 -1.89 -9.29 -43.77
N ALA A 142 -2.15 -8.01 -43.45
CA ALA A 142 -3.29 -7.27 -44.00
C ALA A 142 -3.16 -7.03 -45.50
N GLY A 143 -1.94 -6.74 -45.98
CA GLY A 143 -1.62 -6.63 -47.40
C GLY A 143 -1.74 -7.95 -48.17
N GLU A 144 -1.59 -9.09 -47.49
CA GLU A 144 -1.71 -10.45 -48.02
C GLU A 144 -3.05 -11.15 -47.67
N TYR A 145 -4.01 -10.40 -47.11
CA TYR A 145 -5.35 -10.91 -46.77
C TYR A 145 -5.40 -12.10 -45.78
N GLN A 146 -4.39 -12.21 -44.91
CA GLN A 146 -4.19 -13.29 -43.94
C GLN A 146 -4.90 -13.01 -42.60
N VAL A 147 -6.22 -13.19 -42.56
CA VAL A 147 -7.08 -12.84 -41.40
C VAL A 147 -6.73 -13.61 -40.12
N LEU A 148 -6.32 -14.88 -40.23
CA LEU A 148 -6.02 -15.72 -39.06
C LEU A 148 -4.72 -15.28 -38.37
N GLU A 149 -3.72 -14.97 -39.18
CA GLU A 149 -2.41 -14.48 -38.77
C GLU A 149 -2.54 -13.10 -38.12
N ILE A 150 -3.34 -12.19 -38.71
CA ILE A 150 -3.66 -10.90 -38.08
C ILE A 150 -4.30 -11.11 -36.71
N LYS A 151 -5.28 -12.02 -36.58
CA LYS A 151 -5.91 -12.32 -35.29
C LYS A 151 -4.90 -12.86 -34.26
N GLN A 152 -3.98 -13.72 -34.68
CA GLN A 152 -2.94 -14.26 -33.81
C GLN A 152 -2.00 -13.15 -33.31
N HIS A 153 -1.45 -12.35 -34.20
CA HIS A 153 -0.57 -11.24 -33.84
C HIS A 153 -1.29 -10.17 -33.02
N SER A 154 -2.57 -9.91 -33.30
CA SER A 154 -3.39 -8.97 -32.53
C SER A 154 -3.62 -9.44 -31.10
N ARG A 155 -3.74 -10.76 -30.86
CA ARG A 155 -3.81 -11.30 -29.48
C ARG A 155 -2.50 -11.06 -28.74
N GLU A 156 -1.37 -11.36 -29.36
CA GLU A 156 -0.06 -11.11 -28.76
C GLU A 156 0.15 -9.61 -28.47
N LEU A 157 -0.30 -8.73 -29.38
CA LEU A 157 -0.24 -7.28 -29.16
C LEU A 157 -1.10 -6.83 -27.97
N ASN A 158 -2.28 -7.43 -27.78
CA ASN A 158 -3.09 -7.19 -26.57
C ASN A 158 -2.39 -7.67 -25.30
N ASP A 159 -1.71 -8.82 -25.33
CA ASP A 159 -0.95 -9.31 -24.18
C ASP A 159 0.17 -8.34 -23.79
N LEU A 160 0.83 -7.71 -24.77
CA LEU A 160 1.81 -6.66 -24.52
C LEU A 160 1.19 -5.41 -23.91
N GLN A 161 0.00 -5.01 -24.34
CA GLN A 161 -0.74 -3.89 -23.75
C GLN A 161 -1.06 -4.14 -22.27
N ILE A 162 -1.44 -5.38 -21.92
CA ILE A 162 -1.67 -5.74 -20.52
C ILE A 162 -0.35 -5.68 -19.74
N LYS A 163 0.71 -6.33 -20.26
CA LYS A 163 2.03 -6.36 -19.63
C LYS A 163 2.60 -4.97 -19.37
N ILE A 164 2.50 -4.04 -20.32
CA ILE A 164 3.05 -2.68 -20.14
C ILE A 164 2.30 -1.93 -19.05
N ARG A 165 0.97 -2.08 -18.96
CA ARG A 165 0.16 -1.44 -17.89
C ARG A 165 0.47 -2.01 -16.51
N ASP A 166 0.80 -3.31 -16.44
CA ASP A 166 1.15 -3.97 -15.18
C ASP A 166 2.58 -3.65 -14.71
N THR A 167 3.43 -3.08 -15.57
CA THR A 167 4.73 -2.59 -15.10
C THR A 167 4.51 -1.47 -14.08
N LYS A 168 5.02 -1.67 -12.85
CA LYS A 168 4.91 -0.73 -11.71
C LYS A 168 5.49 0.68 -11.96
N ILE A 169 6.00 0.94 -13.17
CA ILE A 169 6.61 2.20 -13.61
C ILE A 169 5.55 3.22 -14.07
N GLY A 170 4.30 2.82 -14.30
CA GLY A 170 3.21 3.77 -14.63
C GLY A 170 2.79 4.70 -13.48
N LYS A 171 3.59 4.79 -12.40
CA LYS A 171 3.39 5.73 -11.30
C LYS A 171 4.21 6.98 -11.60
N ASP A 172 3.66 8.15 -11.28
CA ASP A 172 4.37 9.42 -11.44
C ASP A 172 5.73 9.37 -10.71
N ILE A 173 6.81 9.30 -11.49
CA ILE A 173 8.18 9.33 -10.98
C ILE A 173 8.57 10.79 -10.76
N ASP A 174 8.29 11.29 -9.56
CA ASP A 174 8.70 12.63 -9.13
C ASP A 174 9.76 12.57 -8.02
N ILE A 175 10.24 13.75 -7.61
CA ILE A 175 11.24 13.89 -6.54
C ILE A 175 10.72 13.31 -5.22
N ASP A 176 9.42 13.43 -4.95
CA ASP A 176 8.79 12.92 -3.74
C ASP A 176 8.75 11.39 -3.70
N PHE A 177 8.52 10.77 -4.85
CA PHE A 177 8.59 9.34 -5.06
C PHE A 177 10.00 8.83 -4.80
N ILE A 178 11.01 9.42 -5.45
CA ILE A 178 12.42 9.03 -5.26
C ILE A 178 12.82 9.16 -3.79
N TYR A 179 12.42 10.26 -3.13
CA TYR A 179 12.69 10.45 -1.70
C TYR A 179 12.07 9.36 -0.84
N LYS A 180 10.80 8.99 -1.08
CA LYS A 180 10.09 7.97 -0.29
C LYS A 180 10.70 6.59 -0.50
N GLU A 181 10.97 6.23 -1.75
CA GLU A 181 11.54 4.93 -2.11
C GLU A 181 12.95 4.77 -1.55
N TYR A 182 13.81 5.79 -1.72
CA TYR A 182 15.22 5.74 -1.35
C TYR A 182 15.55 6.51 -0.07
N LYS A 183 14.57 6.71 0.83
CA LYS A 183 14.75 7.47 2.07
C LYS A 183 15.95 7.00 2.91
N CYS A 184 16.26 5.71 2.89
CA CYS A 184 17.40 5.13 3.61
C CYS A 184 18.76 5.71 3.15
N VAL A 185 18.90 6.07 1.87
CA VAL A 185 20.10 6.69 1.30
C VAL A 185 20.37 8.07 1.92
N PHE A 186 19.31 8.84 2.16
CA PHE A 186 19.42 10.23 2.63
C PHE A 186 19.38 10.38 4.15
N SER A 187 18.87 9.37 4.86
CA SER A 187 18.67 9.42 6.32
C SER A 187 19.81 8.78 7.13
N GLY A 188 20.68 8.00 6.48
CA GLY A 188 21.81 7.33 7.12
C GLY A 188 23.15 8.05 6.93
N ASN A 189 24.12 7.70 7.77
CA ASN A 189 25.52 7.86 7.39
C ASN A 189 25.85 6.73 6.41
N VAL A 190 26.00 7.09 5.14
CA VAL A 190 26.46 6.18 4.09
C VAL A 190 27.97 6.35 3.99
N ASP A 191 28.71 5.26 4.14
CA ASP A 191 30.16 5.28 4.04
C ASP A 191 30.57 5.53 2.58
N ASN A 192 31.61 6.34 2.38
CA ASN A 192 32.17 6.65 1.05
C ASN A 192 31.17 7.29 0.05
N ILE A 193 30.14 8.00 0.53
CA ILE A 193 29.17 8.67 -0.36
C ILE A 193 29.84 9.59 -1.39
N ASP A 194 30.97 10.20 -1.00
CA ASP A 194 31.74 11.13 -1.85
C ASP A 194 32.22 10.50 -3.16
N ARG A 195 32.38 9.17 -3.21
CA ARG A 195 32.79 8.45 -4.43
C ARG A 195 31.73 8.44 -5.53
N TYR A 196 30.47 8.70 -5.19
CA TYR A 196 29.37 8.76 -6.16
C TYR A 196 28.98 10.20 -6.50
N LEU A 197 29.60 11.19 -5.85
CA LEU A 197 29.28 12.61 -5.93
C LEU A 197 30.12 13.36 -6.96
N GLU A 198 30.49 12.68 -8.06
CA GLU A 198 31.25 13.27 -9.17
C GLU A 198 30.34 14.11 -10.10
N ASN A 199 29.04 13.81 -10.15
CA ASN A 199 28.05 14.53 -10.94
C ASN A 199 27.41 15.67 -10.12
N PRO A 200 27.52 16.94 -10.54
CA PRO A 200 26.94 18.08 -9.84
C PRO A 200 25.44 17.98 -9.58
N ASP A 201 24.67 17.40 -10.50
CA ASP A 201 23.20 17.29 -10.37
C ASP A 201 22.84 16.27 -9.28
N ILE A 202 23.57 15.16 -9.21
CA ILE A 202 23.44 14.18 -8.12
C ILE A 202 23.81 14.81 -6.78
N VAL A 203 24.88 15.63 -6.72
CA VAL A 203 25.28 16.33 -5.50
C VAL A 203 24.18 17.26 -5.00
N VAL A 204 23.65 18.12 -5.87
CA VAL A 204 22.59 19.06 -5.51
C VAL A 204 21.34 18.30 -5.06
N PHE A 205 20.94 17.26 -5.79
CA PHE A 205 19.81 16.43 -5.42
C PHE A 205 20.00 15.75 -4.06
N TYR A 206 21.14 15.10 -3.85
CA TYR A 206 21.47 14.39 -2.62
C TYR A 206 21.46 15.33 -1.41
N GLN A 207 22.09 16.51 -1.52
CA GLN A 207 22.10 17.51 -0.45
C GLN A 207 20.68 17.98 -0.10
N LYS A 208 19.85 18.27 -1.11
CA LYS A 208 18.45 18.65 -0.92
C LYS A 208 17.66 17.56 -0.19
N MET A 209 17.82 16.31 -0.60
CA MET A 209 17.13 15.17 0.04
C MET A 209 17.66 14.89 1.46
N ARG A 210 18.95 15.12 1.71
CA ARG A 210 19.55 14.99 3.04
C ARG A 210 19.02 16.04 4.02
N VAL A 211 18.87 17.29 3.58
CA VAL A 211 18.21 18.35 4.38
C VAL A 211 16.78 17.94 4.72
N ARG A 212 16.01 17.48 3.72
CA ARG A 212 14.64 16.97 3.94
C ARG A 212 14.60 15.81 4.94
N ALA A 213 15.52 14.86 4.85
CA ALA A 213 15.61 13.75 5.80
C ALA A 213 15.92 14.20 7.24
N LEU A 214 16.78 15.21 7.40
CA LEU A 214 17.08 15.81 8.70
C LEU A 214 15.87 16.55 9.29
N GLU A 215 15.11 17.27 8.46
CA GLU A 215 13.87 17.94 8.85
C GLU A 215 12.81 16.93 9.32
N ASP A 216 12.60 15.85 8.55
CA ASP A 216 11.72 14.74 8.93
C ASP A 216 12.11 14.12 10.28
N HIS A 217 13.42 13.91 10.49
CA HIS A 217 13.94 13.38 11.76
C HIS A 217 13.71 14.35 12.93
N LYS A 218 13.89 15.66 12.69
CA LYS A 218 13.64 16.72 13.66
C LYS A 218 12.16 16.79 14.05
N ILE A 219 11.25 16.69 13.08
CA ILE A 219 9.79 16.65 13.32
C ILE A 219 9.45 15.43 14.19
N LYS A 220 9.88 14.24 13.81
CA LYS A 220 9.64 13.00 14.59
C LYS A 220 10.20 13.08 16.00
N SER A 221 11.38 13.68 16.16
CA SER A 221 12.03 13.87 17.45
C SER A 221 11.26 14.86 18.34
N LYS A 222 10.76 15.98 17.77
CA LYS A 222 9.89 16.92 18.49
C LYS A 222 8.59 16.26 18.95
N GLU A 223 7.96 15.46 18.09
CA GLU A 223 6.75 14.71 18.46
C GLU A 223 7.02 13.70 19.59
N LYS A 224 8.16 12.99 19.52
CA LYS A 224 8.57 12.06 20.58
C LYS A 224 8.83 12.79 21.89
N ILE A 225 9.52 13.93 21.87
CA ILE A 225 9.75 14.77 23.05
C ILE A 225 8.42 15.24 23.63
N LYS A 226 7.49 15.73 22.80
CA LYS A 226 6.15 16.16 23.24
C LYS A 226 5.39 15.02 23.94
N LYS A 227 5.41 13.81 23.36
CA LYS A 227 4.79 12.62 23.98
C LYS A 227 5.47 12.21 25.28
N LEU A 228 6.79 12.34 25.39
CA LEU A 228 7.52 12.06 26.62
C LEU A 228 7.23 13.11 27.69
N GLN A 229 7.17 14.40 27.33
CA GLN A 229 6.82 15.48 28.25
C GLN A 229 5.42 15.26 28.85
N GLN A 230 4.43 14.93 28.01
CA GLN A 230 3.08 14.59 28.48
C GLN A 230 3.09 13.45 29.51
N LYS A 231 3.91 12.43 29.32
CA LYS A 231 4.04 11.32 30.29
C LYS A 231 4.70 11.78 31.60
N VAL A 232 5.70 12.66 31.53
CA VAL A 232 6.34 13.22 32.72
C VAL A 232 5.35 14.07 33.51
N ASP A 233 4.62 14.97 32.85
CA ASP A 233 3.61 15.82 33.48
C ASP A 233 2.49 14.99 34.15
N GLU A 234 2.06 13.90 33.50
CA GLU A 234 1.11 12.93 34.08
C GLU A 234 1.66 12.23 35.33
N HIS A 235 2.96 11.88 35.32
CA HIS A 235 3.63 11.27 36.47
C HIS A 235 3.79 12.25 37.63
N GLU A 236 4.18 13.50 37.36
CA GLU A 236 4.28 14.56 38.37
C GLU A 236 2.92 14.84 39.03
N LEU A 237 1.85 14.93 38.23
CA LEU A 237 0.49 15.12 38.77
C LEU A 237 0.07 13.95 39.68
N ARG A 238 0.46 12.71 39.35
CA ARG A 238 0.20 11.54 40.20
C ARG A 238 0.99 11.61 41.51
N LEU A 239 2.24 12.06 41.48
CA LEU A 239 3.06 12.25 42.68
C LEU A 239 2.44 13.32 43.61
N ILE A 240 2.05 14.47 43.07
CA ILE A 240 1.38 15.53 43.85
C ILE A 240 0.10 14.99 44.51
N LYS A 241 -0.72 14.21 43.79
CA LYS A 241 -1.92 13.58 44.37
C LYS A 241 -1.59 12.59 45.49
N LEU A 242 -0.52 11.82 45.34
CA LEU A 242 -0.07 10.91 46.39
C LEU A 242 0.42 11.67 47.63
N GLU A 243 1.19 12.74 47.46
CA GLU A 243 1.65 13.60 48.57
C GLU A 243 0.48 14.23 49.31
N GLN A 244 -0.54 14.71 48.58
CA GLN A 244 -1.78 15.24 49.18
C GLN A 244 -2.52 14.17 49.99
N LEU A 245 -2.62 12.93 49.48
CA LEU A 245 -3.24 11.82 50.19
C LEU A 245 -2.46 11.41 51.45
N ILE A 246 -1.13 11.44 51.39
CA ILE A 246 -0.27 11.19 52.56
C ILE A 246 -0.50 12.27 53.61
N GLY A 247 -0.47 13.55 53.21
CA GLY A 247 -0.72 14.67 54.12
C GLY A 247 -2.12 14.63 54.76
N GLN A 248 -3.15 14.23 54.00
CA GLN A 248 -4.50 14.02 54.56
C GLN A 248 -4.53 12.90 55.60
N ARG A 249 -3.89 11.76 55.30
CA ARG A 249 -3.81 10.65 56.27
C ARG A 249 -3.07 11.04 57.55
N ASP A 250 -2.01 11.84 57.45
CA ASP A 250 -1.27 12.33 58.61
C ASP A 250 -2.12 13.26 59.47
N GLN A 251 -2.92 14.13 58.84
CA GLN A 251 -3.89 15.00 59.55
C GLN A 251 -4.98 14.18 60.24
N ASP A 252 -5.58 13.21 59.55
CA ASP A 252 -6.59 12.32 60.11
C ASP A 252 -6.03 11.55 61.32
N ALA A 253 -4.79 11.06 61.23
CA ALA A 253 -4.12 10.37 62.33
C ALA A 253 -3.89 11.30 63.53
N GLN A 254 -3.45 12.55 63.30
CA GLN A 254 -3.28 13.55 64.36
C GLN A 254 -4.60 13.89 65.04
N GLN A 255 -5.68 14.10 64.27
CA GLN A 255 -7.02 14.34 64.80
C GLN A 255 -7.51 13.16 65.64
N TYR A 256 -7.33 11.93 65.15
CA TYR A 256 -7.68 10.73 65.89
C TYR A 256 -6.94 10.62 67.22
N ILE A 257 -5.62 10.89 67.23
CA ILE A 257 -4.81 10.90 68.46
C ILE A 257 -5.31 11.98 69.42
N GLN A 258 -5.53 13.21 68.96
CA GLN A 258 -6.05 14.30 69.80
C GLN A 258 -7.41 13.95 70.40
N GLN A 259 -8.31 13.37 69.61
CA GLN A 259 -9.63 12.95 70.07
C GLN A 259 -9.53 11.83 71.12
N LYS A 260 -8.60 10.88 70.96
CA LYS A 260 -8.34 9.83 71.96
C LYS A 260 -7.79 10.40 73.27
N VAL A 261 -6.90 11.38 73.20
CA VAL A 261 -6.38 12.09 74.38
C VAL A 261 -7.51 12.82 75.12
N GLN A 262 -8.30 13.63 74.40
CA GLN A 262 -9.44 14.35 74.98
C GLN A 262 -10.46 13.40 75.62
N ASN A 263 -10.81 12.31 74.95
CA ASN A 263 -11.70 11.29 75.51
C ASN A 263 -11.10 10.65 76.76
N SER A 264 -9.81 10.31 76.76
CA SER A 264 -9.12 9.74 77.94
C SER A 264 -9.09 10.72 79.11
N GLU A 265 -8.87 12.01 78.87
CA GLU A 265 -8.94 13.05 79.91
C GLU A 265 -10.37 13.17 80.46
N TYR A 266 -11.38 13.17 79.59
CA TYR A 266 -12.78 13.17 79.98
C TYR A 266 -13.14 11.96 80.83
N TYR A 267 -12.76 10.74 80.42
CA TYR A 267 -12.98 9.53 81.22
C TYR A 267 -12.16 9.54 82.52
N GLY A 268 -10.95 10.10 82.54
CA GLY A 268 -10.17 10.26 83.76
C GLY A 268 -10.81 11.22 84.76
N ILE A 269 -11.43 12.31 84.29
CA ILE A 269 -12.20 13.25 85.11
C ILE A 269 -13.51 12.62 85.58
N ALA A 270 -14.25 11.95 84.69
CA ALA A 270 -15.48 11.25 85.02
C ALA A 270 -15.25 10.13 86.05
N ASN A 271 -14.13 9.40 85.96
CA ASN A 271 -13.79 8.35 86.91
C ASN A 271 -13.34 8.91 88.27
N LYS A 272 -12.66 10.06 88.29
CA LYS A 272 -12.36 10.81 89.54
C LYS A 272 -13.62 11.38 90.20
N ASN A 273 -14.59 11.83 89.41
CA ASN A 273 -15.88 12.31 89.92
C ASN A 273 -16.77 11.15 90.39
N ALA A 274 -16.81 10.03 89.66
CA ALA A 274 -17.50 8.80 90.09
C ALA A 274 -16.88 8.16 91.35
N GLN A 275 -15.57 8.34 91.58
CA GLN A 275 -14.93 7.98 92.84
C GLN A 275 -15.30 8.92 93.99
N LYS A 276 -15.57 10.21 93.73
CA LYS A 276 -16.13 11.13 94.73
C LYS A 276 -17.58 10.78 95.06
N ASP A 277 -18.40 10.49 94.06
CA ASP A 277 -19.81 10.14 94.27
C ASP A 277 -19.98 8.76 94.95
N ASN A 278 -19.06 7.81 94.74
CA ASN A 278 -19.04 6.55 95.52
C ASN A 278 -18.41 6.66 96.91
N LEU A 279 -17.64 7.73 97.20
CA LEU A 279 -17.12 7.98 98.55
C LEU A 279 -18.18 8.61 99.47
N ASP A 280 -19.19 9.28 98.91
CA ASP A 280 -20.30 9.86 99.68
C ASP A 280 -21.46 8.87 99.95
N GLU A 281 -21.60 7.77 99.19
CA GLU A 281 -22.63 6.74 99.47
C GLU A 281 -22.19 5.63 100.45
N HIS A 282 -20.90 5.54 100.81
CA HIS A 282 -20.42 4.47 101.70
C HIS A 282 -20.55 4.72 103.21
N TYR A 283 -21.23 5.80 103.63
CA TYR A 283 -21.48 6.09 105.05
C TYR A 283 -22.94 6.13 105.50
N THR A 284 -23.91 5.62 104.75
CA THR A 284 -25.24 5.33 105.33
C THR A 284 -26.00 4.29 104.52
N ARG A 285 -25.82 2.99 104.81
CA ARG A 285 -26.95 2.05 104.94
C ARG A 285 -26.47 0.72 105.50
N GLY A 286 -27.05 0.37 106.65
CA GLY A 286 -26.76 -0.83 107.39
C GLY A 286 -27.16 -2.11 106.66
N LYS A 287 -26.51 -3.20 107.08
CA LYS A 287 -26.97 -4.58 106.91
C LYS A 287 -28.40 -4.71 107.48
N PRO A 288 -29.27 -5.51 106.85
CA PRO A 288 -29.41 -6.94 107.20
C PRO A 288 -29.45 -7.81 105.92
N GLY A 289 -29.08 -9.09 105.87
CA GLY A 289 -29.33 -10.18 106.81
C GLY A 289 -30.13 -11.26 106.07
N TYR A 290 -29.42 -12.25 105.54
CA TYR A 290 -29.81 -13.66 105.27
C TYR A 290 -31.14 -13.99 104.56
N ASN A 291 -31.06 -14.63 103.37
CA ASN A 291 -31.20 -16.08 103.22
C ASN A 291 -31.13 -16.50 101.74
N GLN A 292 -30.34 -17.55 101.45
CA GLN A 292 -30.38 -18.33 100.21
C GLN A 292 -31.70 -19.12 100.13
N PRO A 293 -32.01 -19.71 98.96
CA PRO A 293 -31.66 -21.12 98.83
C PRO A 293 -30.98 -21.48 97.51
N GLU A 294 -30.17 -22.53 97.64
CA GLU A 294 -29.67 -23.41 96.58
C GLU A 294 -30.84 -23.98 95.75
N GLU A 295 -30.60 -24.25 94.47
CA GLU A 295 -30.69 -25.60 93.90
C GLU A 295 -30.39 -25.56 92.38
N ASN A 296 -29.14 -25.90 92.06
CA ASN A 296 -28.74 -27.09 91.32
C ASN A 296 -29.53 -27.66 90.10
N TYR A 297 -28.70 -27.93 89.08
CA TYR A 297 -28.66 -29.06 88.14
C TYR A 297 -29.22 -28.96 86.69
N ASP A 298 -28.23 -29.09 85.78
CA ASP A 298 -28.11 -29.94 84.58
C ASP A 298 -29.04 -29.76 83.36
N GLN A 299 -28.44 -29.35 82.23
CA GLN A 299 -27.84 -30.25 81.22
C GLN A 299 -26.88 -29.49 80.28
#